data_AF-A0AAV9GWX7-F1
#
_entry.id   AF-A0AAV9GWX7-F1
#
_cell.length_a   1.000
_cell.length_b   1.000
_cell.length_c   1.000
_cell.angle_alpha   90.00
_cell.angle_beta   90.00
_cell.angle_gamma   90.00
#
_symmetry.space_group_name_H-M   'P 1'
#
loop_
_entity.id
_entity.type
_entity.pdbx_description
1 polymer ?
#
loop_
_entity_poly.entity_id
_entity_poly.type
_entity_poly.pdbx_seq_one_letter_code
_entity_poly.pdbx_strand_id
1 'polypeptide(L)'
;MKTNLFLNVGSIFCLSTLVLAASAAAPISHKVQHPLAMPESESPKQRVRGHNDVFYGPIPKAEQIFNIDFLEIAPTPVPVSRYFFVLLRGETPPSTRQKLHLEPAQLSDTTLSITVSAVLDEKDGGGIIEPRTYSIPLRTAQLAEGAQLSIRNATGVYVDYMAVEGSHDVLADVWIPGMFVQKGTYTFEVVASIGRGEGEKQGACLFALTLTQWLGGEDGW
;
A
#
# COMPACT_ATOMS: atom_id res chain seq x y z
N MET A 1 -18.30 -22.18 -34.20
CA MET A 1 -17.62 -21.52 -33.05
C MET A 1 -17.79 -20.01 -33.19
N LYS A 2 -18.35 -19.34 -32.18
CA LYS A 2 -18.27 -17.88 -31.96
C LYS A 2 -18.35 -17.68 -30.44
N THR A 3 -17.27 -17.22 -29.82
CA THR A 3 -17.18 -16.98 -28.38
C THR A 3 -17.45 -15.50 -28.10
N ASN A 4 -18.69 -15.17 -27.72
CA ASN A 4 -19.00 -13.88 -27.14
C ASN A 4 -18.70 -13.95 -25.63
N LEU A 5 -17.69 -13.23 -25.16
CA LEU A 5 -17.47 -13.02 -23.72
C LEU A 5 -17.92 -11.61 -23.35
N PHE A 6 -19.20 -11.48 -22.97
CA PHE A 6 -19.68 -10.27 -22.30
C PHE A 6 -19.07 -10.22 -20.89
N LEU A 7 -18.11 -9.33 -20.65
CA LEU A 7 -17.81 -8.93 -19.27
C LEU A 7 -19.03 -8.17 -18.73
N ASN A 8 -19.57 -8.65 -17.62
CA ASN A 8 -20.83 -8.17 -17.09
C ASN A 8 -20.63 -6.87 -16.28
N VAL A 9 -21.48 -5.88 -16.50
CA VAL A 9 -21.44 -4.59 -15.80
C VAL A 9 -22.07 -4.79 -14.41
N GLY A 10 -21.24 -5.11 -13.41
CA GLY A 10 -21.74 -5.54 -12.09
C GLY A 10 -20.68 -5.61 -11.00
N SER A 11 -20.06 -4.48 -10.64
CA SER A 11 -19.26 -4.33 -9.41
C SER A 11 -19.34 -2.91 -8.83
N ILE A 12 -20.52 -2.28 -8.97
CA ILE A 12 -20.92 -1.10 -8.22
C ILE A 12 -22.00 -1.58 -7.24
N PHE A 13 -21.93 -1.15 -5.97
CA PHE A 13 -22.67 -1.67 -4.81
C PHE A 13 -22.37 -3.13 -4.41
N CYS A 14 -21.46 -3.29 -3.44
CA CYS A 14 -21.51 -4.40 -2.48
C CYS A 14 -20.90 -3.99 -1.12
N LEU A 15 -21.50 -2.96 -0.50
CA LEU A 15 -21.10 -2.46 0.83
C LEU A 15 -22.28 -2.58 1.81
N SER A 16 -22.84 -3.80 1.92
CA SER A 16 -24.08 -4.02 2.69
C SER A 16 -24.32 -5.48 3.12
N THR A 17 -23.56 -5.98 4.10
CA THR A 17 -24.05 -6.93 5.13
C THR A 17 -23.06 -7.00 6.30
N LEU A 18 -23.56 -6.77 7.51
CA LEU A 18 -22.87 -6.94 8.80
C LEU A 18 -23.84 -7.66 9.76
N VAL A 19 -23.30 -8.34 10.80
CA VAL A 19 -24.01 -9.09 11.89
C VAL A 19 -24.93 -10.25 11.42
N LEU A 20 -25.23 -11.33 12.15
CA LEU A 20 -25.11 -11.85 13.55
C LEU A 20 -25.04 -13.42 13.45
N ALA A 21 -24.72 -14.31 14.43
CA ALA A 21 -24.44 -14.22 15.88
C ALA A 21 -23.63 -15.44 16.44
N ALA A 22 -23.01 -15.25 17.61
CA ALA A 22 -22.97 -16.12 18.80
C ALA A 22 -22.63 -17.65 18.77
N SER A 23 -21.41 -17.95 19.27
CA SER A 23 -21.08 -18.88 20.38
C SER A 23 -21.39 -20.40 20.39
N ALA A 24 -20.35 -21.18 20.68
CA ALA A 24 -20.39 -22.46 21.43
C ALA A 24 -19.13 -22.59 22.34
N ALA A 25 -19.13 -23.49 23.33
CA ALA A 25 -18.16 -23.51 24.44
C ALA A 25 -16.87 -24.35 24.22
N ALA A 26 -15.88 -24.14 25.09
CA ALA A 26 -14.53 -24.72 25.06
C ALA A 26 -14.44 -26.19 25.53
N PRO A 27 -13.23 -26.81 25.47
CA PRO A 27 -12.49 -26.94 26.74
C PRO A 27 -10.98 -26.59 26.68
N ILE A 28 -10.34 -26.63 27.85
CA ILE A 28 -8.96 -26.21 28.15
C ILE A 28 -7.91 -27.21 27.65
N SER A 29 -6.73 -26.74 27.21
CA SER A 29 -5.50 -27.53 27.32
C SER A 29 -4.25 -26.67 27.59
N HIS A 30 -3.54 -27.05 28.66
CA HIS A 30 -2.18 -26.76 29.14
C HIS A 30 -1.33 -25.61 28.56
N LYS A 31 -0.80 -24.80 29.49
CA LYS A 31 0.34 -23.89 29.30
C LYS A 31 1.58 -24.64 28.78
N VAL A 32 2.28 -24.03 27.82
CA VAL A 32 3.74 -24.08 27.73
C VAL A 32 4.24 -22.64 27.70
N GLN A 33 4.97 -22.22 28.73
CA GLN A 33 5.67 -20.93 28.74
C GLN A 33 7.12 -21.17 28.31
N HIS A 34 7.47 -20.75 27.10
CA HIS A 34 8.85 -20.56 26.67
C HIS A 34 9.16 -19.06 26.49
N PRO A 35 10.44 -18.65 26.48
CA PRO A 35 10.82 -17.43 27.19
C PRO A 35 10.37 -16.13 26.53
N LEU A 36 10.37 -15.08 27.35
CA LEU A 36 10.34 -13.69 26.90
C LEU A 36 11.37 -13.50 25.77
N ALA A 37 10.88 -13.22 24.56
CA ALA A 37 11.72 -12.63 23.54
C ALA A 37 12.23 -11.29 24.10
N MET A 38 13.54 -11.05 23.96
CA MET A 38 14.10 -9.72 24.13
C MET A 38 13.34 -8.75 23.21
N PRO A 39 13.08 -7.49 23.62
CA PRO A 39 12.58 -6.51 22.67
C PRO A 39 13.60 -6.42 21.52
N GLU A 40 13.16 -6.75 20.32
CA GLU A 40 13.94 -6.53 19.12
C GLU A 40 14.28 -5.05 19.04
N SER A 41 15.55 -4.73 18.82
CA SER A 41 16.04 -3.35 18.89
C SER A 41 15.62 -2.58 17.63
N GLU A 42 14.34 -2.23 17.54
CA GLU A 42 13.76 -1.44 16.43
C GLU A 42 14.68 -0.25 16.10
N SER A 43 15.34 -0.34 14.95
CA SER A 43 16.14 0.77 14.42
C SER A 43 15.21 1.98 14.23
N PRO A 44 15.60 3.21 14.65
CA PRO A 44 14.70 4.36 14.61
C PRO A 44 14.02 4.53 13.26
N LYS A 45 12.67 4.49 13.24
CA LYS A 45 11.88 4.53 12.00
C LYS A 45 12.23 5.78 11.19
N GLN A 46 12.82 5.57 10.02
CA GLN A 46 13.27 6.67 9.16
C GLN A 46 12.06 7.27 8.44
N ARG A 47 11.78 8.55 8.65
CA ARG A 47 10.75 9.30 7.92
C ARG A 47 11.17 9.53 6.46
N VAL A 48 10.22 9.52 5.53
CA VAL A 48 10.42 9.92 4.14
C VAL A 48 10.40 11.45 4.04
N ARG A 49 11.26 12.02 3.19
CA ARG A 49 11.33 13.48 2.98
C ARG A 49 10.06 13.98 2.26
N GLY A 50 9.58 15.17 2.62
CA GLY A 50 8.41 15.84 2.00
C GLY A 50 7.31 16.13 3.03
N HIS A 51 6.17 16.65 2.58
CA HIS A 51 5.00 16.93 3.44
C HIS A 51 4.13 15.67 3.52
N ASN A 52 4.56 14.75 4.38
CA ASN A 52 3.95 13.44 4.61
C ASN A 52 4.36 12.94 6.01
N ASP A 53 3.56 12.06 6.65
CA ASP A 53 3.94 11.35 7.88
C ASP A 53 4.26 9.85 7.60
N VAL A 54 4.93 9.59 6.48
CA VAL A 54 5.33 8.26 5.99
C VAL A 54 6.74 7.92 6.45
N PHE A 55 6.96 6.64 6.76
CA PHE A 55 8.25 6.07 7.13
C PHE A 55 8.65 4.97 6.15
N TYR A 56 9.94 4.65 6.05
CA TYR A 56 10.38 3.44 5.34
C TYR A 56 10.02 2.20 6.16
N GLY A 57 9.30 1.25 5.55
CA GLY A 57 8.83 0.02 6.21
C GLY A 57 7.73 -0.68 5.41
N PRO A 58 7.38 -1.95 5.70
CA PRO A 58 8.01 -2.82 6.69
C PRO A 58 9.42 -3.29 6.31
N ILE A 59 9.79 -3.22 5.02
CA ILE A 59 11.14 -3.60 4.55
C ILE A 59 12.13 -2.44 4.80
N PRO A 60 13.28 -2.65 5.47
CA PRO A 60 14.24 -1.58 5.79
C PRO A 60 14.76 -0.83 4.55
N LYS A 61 15.00 0.49 4.66
CA LYS A 61 15.47 1.32 3.52
C LYS A 61 16.69 0.73 2.80
N ALA A 62 17.63 0.12 3.54
CA ALA A 62 18.87 -0.45 2.99
C ALA A 62 18.64 -1.66 2.05
N GLU A 63 17.45 -2.26 2.08
CA GLU A 63 17.05 -3.40 1.24
C GLU A 63 16.15 -2.98 0.06
N GLN A 64 15.79 -1.69 -0.03
CA GLN A 64 14.97 -1.14 -1.11
C GLN A 64 15.82 -0.71 -2.30
N ILE A 65 15.33 -0.97 -3.51
CA ILE A 65 16.06 -0.73 -4.77
C ILE A 65 15.93 0.73 -5.24
N PHE A 66 14.75 1.33 -5.04
CA PHE A 66 14.42 2.68 -5.48
C PHE A 66 14.80 3.70 -4.40
N ASN A 67 15.72 4.62 -4.72
CA ASN A 67 16.05 5.70 -3.83
C ASN A 67 15.00 6.81 -3.96
N ILE A 68 14.18 6.93 -2.92
CA ILE A 68 13.15 7.98 -2.80
C ILE A 68 13.80 9.32 -2.45
N ASP A 69 13.63 10.30 -3.33
CA ASP A 69 14.07 11.69 -3.14
C ASP A 69 13.13 12.45 -2.20
N PHE A 70 11.81 12.29 -2.43
CA PHE A 70 10.74 12.80 -1.59
C PHE A 70 9.41 12.10 -1.88
N LEU A 71 8.46 12.27 -0.97
CA LEU A 71 7.05 11.91 -1.12
C LEU A 71 6.19 13.07 -0.58
N GLU A 72 5.19 13.49 -1.34
CA GLU A 72 4.20 14.49 -0.92
C GLU A 72 2.83 13.83 -0.77
N ILE A 73 2.07 14.18 0.28
CA ILE A 73 0.65 13.84 0.43
C ILE A 73 -0.15 15.11 0.66
N ALA A 74 -1.12 15.37 -0.21
CA ALA A 74 -1.93 16.58 -0.18
C ALA A 74 -3.44 16.26 -0.20
N PRO A 75 -4.22 16.57 0.86
CA PRO A 75 -3.79 17.11 2.16
C PRO A 75 -3.07 16.07 3.04
N THR A 76 -2.22 16.55 3.96
CA THR A 76 -1.73 15.78 5.11
C THR A 76 -2.29 16.40 6.40
N PRO A 77 -2.91 15.63 7.32
CA PRO A 77 -3.28 14.22 7.19
C PRO A 77 -4.37 14.02 6.11
N VAL A 78 -4.55 12.78 5.67
CA VAL A 78 -5.50 12.46 4.59
C VAL A 78 -6.96 12.60 5.08
N PRO A 79 -7.82 13.36 4.39
CA PRO A 79 -9.24 13.45 4.72
C PRO A 79 -10.00 12.18 4.30
N VAL A 80 -10.82 11.64 5.21
CA VAL A 80 -11.62 10.41 5.01
C VAL A 80 -12.62 10.44 3.86
N SER A 81 -13.08 11.62 3.45
CA SER A 81 -14.22 11.81 2.54
C SER A 81 -13.86 12.49 1.23
N ARG A 82 -12.61 12.93 1.06
CA ARG A 82 -12.18 13.79 -0.05
C ARG A 82 -11.05 13.16 -0.84
N TYR A 83 -10.83 13.70 -2.04
CA TYR A 83 -9.64 13.39 -2.83
C TYR A 83 -8.39 13.82 -2.08
N PHE A 84 -7.36 12.97 -2.15
CA PHE A 84 -5.99 13.32 -1.81
C PHE A 84 -5.06 12.88 -2.94
N PHE A 85 -3.91 13.52 -3.00
CA PHE A 85 -2.90 13.29 -4.03
C PHE A 85 -1.61 12.82 -3.36
N VAL A 86 -1.05 11.73 -3.86
CA VAL A 86 0.29 11.25 -3.53
C VAL A 86 1.21 11.50 -4.72
N LEU A 87 2.35 12.12 -4.47
CA LEU A 87 3.46 12.23 -5.42
C LEU A 87 4.72 11.65 -4.76
N LEU A 88 5.14 10.48 -5.23
CA LEU A 88 6.40 9.85 -4.88
C LEU A 88 7.42 10.14 -5.99
N ARG A 89 8.59 10.71 -5.66
CA ARG A 89 9.72 10.86 -6.61
C ARG A 89 10.95 10.08 -6.13
N GLY A 90 11.65 9.47 -7.07
CA GLY A 90 12.96 8.89 -6.84
C GLY A 90 13.60 8.38 -8.13
N GLU A 91 14.70 7.65 -8.01
CA GLU A 91 15.31 6.88 -9.10
C GLU A 91 15.90 5.56 -8.58
N THR A 92 16.22 4.63 -9.47
CA THR A 92 17.04 3.47 -9.12
C THR A 92 18.53 3.80 -9.36
N PRO A 93 19.39 3.83 -8.32
CA PRO A 93 20.77 4.27 -8.46
C PRO A 93 21.60 3.38 -9.42
N PRO A 94 22.51 3.94 -10.25
CA PRO A 94 23.29 3.18 -11.23
C PRO A 94 24.02 1.94 -10.65
N SER A 95 24.55 2.05 -9.44
CA SER A 95 25.20 0.95 -8.72
C SER A 95 24.24 -0.18 -8.38
N THR A 96 23.00 0.12 -7.97
CA THR A 96 21.95 -0.87 -7.70
C THR A 96 21.52 -1.56 -8.98
N ARG A 97 21.37 -0.81 -10.08
CA ARG A 97 20.98 -1.33 -11.40
C ARG A 97 22.01 -2.32 -11.95
N GLN A 98 23.29 -1.97 -11.85
CA GLN A 98 24.40 -2.83 -12.24
C GLN A 98 24.52 -4.07 -11.34
N LYS A 99 24.41 -3.91 -10.00
CA LYS A 99 24.51 -5.02 -9.03
C LYS A 99 23.41 -6.08 -9.21
N LEU A 100 22.22 -5.67 -9.63
CA LEU A 100 21.04 -6.54 -9.73
C LEU A 100 20.71 -6.98 -11.17
N HIS A 101 21.46 -6.48 -12.17
CA HIS A 101 21.19 -6.72 -13.59
C HIS A 101 19.71 -6.45 -13.97
N LEU A 102 19.20 -5.27 -13.58
CA LEU A 102 17.78 -4.93 -13.77
C LEU A 102 17.46 -4.70 -15.25
N GLU A 103 16.61 -5.56 -15.79
CA GLU A 103 16.09 -5.50 -17.16
C GLU A 103 14.69 -4.84 -17.21
N PRO A 104 14.33 -4.10 -18.28
CA PRO A 104 13.04 -3.39 -18.36
C PRO A 104 11.80 -4.27 -18.16
N ALA A 105 11.85 -5.53 -18.61
CA ALA A 105 10.75 -6.49 -18.47
C ALA A 105 10.42 -6.81 -16.99
N GLN A 106 11.42 -6.79 -16.11
CA GLN A 106 11.21 -7.05 -14.68
C GLN A 106 10.42 -5.91 -14.02
N LEU A 107 10.63 -4.66 -14.48
CA LEU A 107 9.91 -3.50 -13.98
C LEU A 107 8.45 -3.47 -14.47
N SER A 108 8.15 -3.95 -15.67
CA SER A 108 6.76 -4.10 -16.13
C SER A 108 5.94 -5.13 -15.34
N ASP A 109 6.61 -6.12 -14.74
CA ASP A 109 5.99 -7.14 -13.90
C ASP A 109 5.95 -6.74 -12.40
N THR A 110 6.31 -5.49 -12.06
CA THR A 110 6.27 -4.99 -10.68
C THR A 110 4.84 -4.99 -10.14
N THR A 111 4.66 -5.51 -8.93
CA THR A 111 3.38 -5.50 -8.21
C THR A 111 3.44 -4.50 -7.06
N LEU A 112 2.44 -3.61 -6.99
CA LEU A 112 2.16 -2.75 -5.84
C LEU A 112 1.17 -3.47 -4.92
N SER A 113 1.58 -3.76 -3.69
CA SER A 113 0.74 -4.33 -2.65
C SER A 113 0.51 -3.31 -1.53
N ILE A 114 -0.74 -3.20 -1.06
CA ILE A 114 -1.15 -2.31 0.03
C ILE A 114 -1.82 -3.17 1.09
N THR A 115 -1.17 -3.32 2.24
CA THR A 115 -1.77 -3.92 3.44
C THR A 115 -2.37 -2.81 4.30
N VAL A 116 -3.61 -3.00 4.76
CA VAL A 116 -4.31 -2.06 5.65
C VAL A 116 -4.75 -2.78 6.93
N SER A 117 -4.49 -2.17 8.07
CA SER A 117 -4.98 -2.56 9.40
C SER A 117 -5.41 -1.33 10.20
N ALA A 118 -6.16 -1.52 11.29
CA ALA A 118 -6.58 -0.41 12.15
C ALA A 118 -6.79 -0.80 13.61
N VAL A 119 -6.64 0.17 14.52
CA VAL A 119 -7.18 0.14 15.88
C VAL A 119 -8.28 1.19 15.96
N LEU A 120 -9.50 0.78 16.26
CA LEU A 120 -10.70 1.63 16.18
C LEU A 120 -10.93 2.45 17.46
N ASP A 121 -11.73 3.53 17.38
CA ASP A 121 -12.12 4.30 18.56
C ASP A 121 -13.03 3.46 19.47
N GLU A 122 -12.64 3.27 20.73
CA GLU A 122 -13.46 2.63 21.77
C GLU A 122 -14.85 3.27 21.92
N LYS A 123 -15.01 4.56 21.56
CA LYS A 123 -16.31 5.26 21.55
C LYS A 123 -17.26 4.77 20.46
N ASP A 124 -16.73 4.31 19.33
CA ASP A 124 -17.50 3.85 18.17
C ASP A 124 -17.66 2.31 18.17
N GLY A 125 -17.22 1.65 19.26
CA GLY A 125 -17.30 0.19 19.45
C GLY A 125 -15.94 -0.52 19.60
N GLY A 126 -14.84 0.19 19.35
CA GLY A 126 -13.48 -0.29 19.56
C GLY A 126 -13.06 -1.48 18.68
N GLY A 127 -11.99 -2.15 19.10
CA GLY A 127 -11.48 -3.35 18.43
C GLY A 127 -10.45 -3.08 17.32
N ILE A 128 -10.12 -4.15 16.59
CA ILE A 128 -8.99 -4.19 15.64
C ILE A 128 -9.49 -4.65 14.27
N ILE A 129 -9.09 -3.93 13.22
CA ILE A 129 -9.18 -4.42 11.84
C ILE A 129 -7.87 -5.15 11.53
N GLU A 130 -7.94 -6.48 11.51
CA GLU A 130 -6.83 -7.36 11.15
C GLU A 130 -6.26 -7.02 9.76
N PRO A 131 -4.94 -7.16 9.53
CA PRO A 131 -4.29 -6.81 8.27
C PRO A 131 -4.92 -7.48 7.03
N ARG A 132 -5.22 -6.66 6.01
CA ARG A 132 -5.70 -7.14 4.70
C ARG A 132 -4.88 -6.53 3.58
N THR A 133 -4.31 -7.38 2.72
CA THR A 133 -3.49 -6.97 1.57
C THR A 133 -4.28 -6.98 0.27
N TYR A 134 -4.14 -5.91 -0.51
CA TYR A 134 -4.64 -5.78 -1.88
C TYR A 134 -3.45 -5.57 -2.82
N SER A 135 -3.39 -6.28 -3.94
CA SER A 135 -2.26 -6.24 -4.87
C SER A 135 -2.70 -5.93 -6.29
N ILE A 136 -2.01 -4.99 -6.95
CA ILE A 136 -2.23 -4.57 -8.34
C ILE A 136 -0.88 -4.43 -9.08
N PRO A 137 -0.83 -4.50 -10.42
CA PRO A 137 0.39 -4.15 -11.15
C PRO A 137 0.77 -2.68 -10.93
N LEU A 138 2.05 -2.39 -10.69
CA LEU A 138 2.58 -1.02 -10.60
C LEU A 138 2.73 -0.45 -12.02
N ARG A 139 1.63 0.08 -12.56
CA ARG A 139 1.57 0.68 -13.89
C ARG A 139 0.59 1.84 -13.94
N THR A 140 0.69 2.70 -14.94
CA THR A 140 -0.34 3.70 -15.22
C THR A 140 -1.67 3.01 -15.53
N ALA A 141 -2.70 3.29 -14.73
CA ALA A 141 -4.01 2.67 -14.81
C ALA A 141 -5.08 3.51 -14.10
N GLN A 142 -6.27 3.58 -14.67
CA GLN A 142 -7.46 3.92 -13.90
C GLN A 142 -7.82 2.73 -13.00
N LEU A 143 -7.99 2.99 -11.70
CA LEU A 143 -8.32 1.95 -10.70
C LEU A 143 -9.82 1.94 -10.39
N ALA A 144 -10.45 3.12 -10.35
CA ALA A 144 -11.89 3.31 -10.20
C ALA A 144 -12.34 4.66 -10.78
N GLU A 145 -13.62 4.99 -10.64
CA GLU A 145 -14.09 6.37 -10.77
C GLU A 145 -13.48 7.21 -9.63
N GLY A 146 -12.71 8.24 -9.96
CA GLY A 146 -12.00 9.06 -8.97
C GLY A 146 -10.79 8.40 -8.29
N ALA A 147 -10.25 7.31 -8.84
CA ALA A 147 -8.97 6.76 -8.39
C ALA A 147 -8.10 6.31 -9.57
N GLN A 148 -6.88 6.85 -9.66
CA GLN A 148 -5.95 6.62 -10.76
C GLN A 148 -4.51 6.46 -10.22
N LEU A 149 -3.74 5.60 -10.87
CA LEU A 149 -2.31 5.44 -10.69
C LEU A 149 -1.65 5.90 -12.00
N SER A 150 -0.56 6.68 -11.89
CA SER A 150 0.13 7.22 -13.07
C SER A 150 1.63 7.34 -12.82
N ILE A 151 2.42 7.01 -13.83
CA ILE A 151 3.88 7.09 -13.77
C ILE A 151 4.34 8.14 -14.80
N ARG A 152 5.23 9.04 -14.39
CA ARG A 152 5.95 9.94 -15.31
C ARG A 152 7.44 9.65 -15.25
N ASN A 153 8.11 9.76 -16.39
CA ASN A 153 9.57 9.73 -16.45
C ASN A 153 10.19 11.10 -16.10
N ALA A 154 11.52 11.19 -16.11
CA ALA A 154 12.27 12.41 -15.77
C ALA A 154 11.97 13.65 -16.63
N THR A 155 11.31 13.49 -17.80
CA THR A 155 10.87 14.61 -18.66
C THR A 155 9.43 15.05 -18.37
N GLY A 156 8.74 14.42 -17.41
CA GLY A 156 7.33 14.67 -17.11
C GLY A 156 6.34 14.00 -18.07
N VAL A 157 6.82 13.17 -19.00
CA VAL A 157 5.97 12.41 -19.92
C VAL A 157 5.42 11.19 -19.19
N TYR A 158 4.10 10.99 -19.30
CA TYR A 158 3.40 9.81 -18.77
C TYR A 158 3.82 8.54 -19.52
N VAL A 159 4.05 7.46 -18.77
CA VAL A 159 4.51 6.16 -19.26
C VAL A 159 3.74 5.03 -18.56
N ASP A 160 3.57 3.90 -19.22
CA ASP A 160 2.85 2.77 -18.60
C ASP A 160 3.61 2.17 -17.42
N TYR A 161 4.94 2.13 -17.48
CA TYR A 161 5.82 1.48 -16.50
C TYR A 161 7.05 2.32 -16.20
N MET A 162 7.70 2.08 -15.06
CA MET A 162 8.99 2.70 -14.73
C MET A 162 10.08 2.13 -15.64
N ALA A 163 10.90 2.99 -16.24
CA ALA A 163 12.10 2.58 -16.93
C ALA A 163 13.22 2.20 -15.94
N VAL A 164 14.17 1.39 -16.39
CA VAL A 164 15.36 1.05 -15.58
C VAL A 164 16.17 2.29 -15.24
N GLU A 165 16.26 3.27 -16.13
CA GLU A 165 17.10 4.47 -15.93
C GLU A 165 16.31 5.73 -15.61
N GLY A 166 16.89 6.57 -14.74
CA GLY A 166 16.45 7.94 -14.47
C GLY A 166 15.36 8.10 -13.40
N SER A 167 15.06 9.35 -13.10
CA SER A 167 14.05 9.74 -12.12
C SER A 167 12.63 9.49 -12.65
N HIS A 168 11.74 9.10 -11.73
CA HIS A 168 10.34 8.81 -11.99
C HIS A 168 9.45 9.45 -10.92
N ASP A 169 8.31 9.97 -11.36
CA ASP A 169 7.18 10.29 -10.49
C ASP A 169 6.21 9.10 -10.51
N VAL A 170 5.83 8.60 -9.33
CA VAL A 170 4.62 7.79 -9.15
C VAL A 170 3.57 8.69 -8.51
N LEU A 171 2.48 8.90 -9.25
CA LEU A 171 1.34 9.72 -8.89
C LEU A 171 0.16 8.81 -8.55
N ALA A 172 -0.55 9.13 -7.48
CA ALA A 172 -1.89 8.59 -7.25
C ALA A 172 -2.83 9.71 -6.79
N ASP A 173 -3.86 10.01 -7.56
CA ASP A 173 -5.06 10.68 -7.09
C ASP A 173 -6.04 9.61 -6.61
N VAL A 174 -6.43 9.72 -5.34
CA VAL A 174 -7.20 8.69 -4.66
C VAL A 174 -8.34 9.35 -3.89
N TRP A 175 -9.54 8.82 -4.09
CA TRP A 175 -10.68 9.04 -3.21
C TRP A 175 -10.96 7.77 -2.41
N ILE A 176 -11.37 7.91 -1.15
CA ILE A 176 -11.68 6.78 -0.27
C ILE A 176 -13.15 6.85 0.18
N PRO A 177 -14.11 6.71 -0.75
CA PRO A 177 -15.53 6.70 -0.39
C PRO A 177 -15.86 5.45 0.44
N GLY A 178 -16.20 5.66 1.71
CA GLY A 178 -16.83 4.63 2.56
C GLY A 178 -15.96 3.44 3.00
N MET A 179 -14.67 3.37 2.67
CA MET A 179 -13.81 2.30 3.23
C MET A 179 -13.55 2.48 4.74
N PHE A 180 -13.58 3.74 5.22
CA PHE A 180 -13.27 4.11 6.61
C PHE A 180 -14.47 4.72 7.32
N VAL A 181 -15.57 3.96 7.35
CA VAL A 181 -16.82 4.28 8.08
C VAL A 181 -16.69 4.20 9.61
N GLN A 182 -15.60 3.63 10.14
CA GLN A 182 -15.31 3.54 11.57
C GLN A 182 -14.07 4.37 11.89
N LYS A 183 -14.14 5.19 12.94
CA LYS A 183 -13.02 6.04 13.37
C LYS A 183 -11.92 5.19 13.99
N GLY A 184 -10.66 5.59 13.78
CA GLY A 184 -9.52 4.87 14.36
C GLY A 184 -8.16 5.32 13.86
N THR A 185 -7.11 4.71 14.41
CA THR A 185 -5.74 4.79 13.89
C THR A 185 -5.57 3.70 12.83
N TYR A 186 -5.46 4.10 11.57
CA TYR A 186 -5.22 3.18 10.45
C TYR A 186 -3.73 3.15 10.11
N THR A 187 -3.23 1.95 9.81
CA THR A 187 -1.87 1.73 9.29
C THR A 187 -1.96 1.16 7.88
N PHE A 188 -1.17 1.74 6.98
CA PHE A 188 -1.02 1.36 5.59
C PHE A 188 0.43 0.94 5.36
N GLU A 189 0.65 -0.27 4.87
CA GLU A 189 1.96 -0.75 4.43
C GLU A 189 1.93 -0.94 2.91
N VAL A 190 2.68 -0.12 2.19
CA VAL A 190 2.73 -0.06 0.73
C VAL A 190 4.06 -0.65 0.28
N VAL A 191 4.03 -1.81 -0.38
CA VAL A 191 5.23 -2.50 -0.87
C VAL A 191 5.13 -2.68 -2.38
N ALA A 192 6.04 -2.04 -3.11
CA ALA A 192 6.27 -2.33 -4.52
C ALA A 192 7.37 -3.40 -4.64
N SER A 193 7.07 -4.53 -5.28
CA SER A 193 8.02 -5.63 -5.49
C SER A 193 8.14 -5.96 -6.98
N ILE A 194 9.38 -6.01 -7.47
CA ILE A 194 9.72 -6.36 -8.85
C ILE A 194 9.28 -7.80 -9.13
N GLY A 195 8.67 -8.05 -10.29
CA GLY A 195 8.28 -9.41 -10.68
C GLY A 195 9.48 -10.36 -10.77
N ARG A 196 9.29 -11.62 -10.38
CA ARG A 196 10.23 -12.71 -10.66
C ARG A 196 9.63 -13.64 -11.72
N GLY A 197 10.51 -14.26 -12.49
CA GLY A 197 10.14 -15.37 -13.38
C GLY A 197 9.57 -16.56 -12.61
N GLU A 198 9.00 -17.51 -13.35
CA GLU A 198 8.23 -18.63 -12.79
C GLU A 198 9.00 -19.42 -11.69
N GLY A 199 8.37 -19.57 -10.52
CA GLY A 199 8.80 -20.50 -9.47
C GLY A 199 9.27 -19.87 -8.15
N GLU A 200 9.51 -18.55 -8.10
CA GLU A 200 10.07 -17.90 -6.90
C GLU A 200 9.01 -17.13 -6.08
N LYS A 201 9.13 -17.16 -4.74
CA LYS A 201 8.03 -16.76 -3.83
C LYS A 201 7.84 -15.26 -3.57
N GLN A 202 8.88 -14.44 -3.63
CA GLN A 202 8.79 -13.00 -3.38
C GLN A 202 9.85 -12.22 -4.15
N GLY A 203 9.40 -11.21 -4.91
CA GLY A 203 10.21 -10.29 -5.68
C GLY A 203 11.22 -9.47 -4.86
N ALA A 204 12.15 -8.82 -5.55
CA ALA A 204 13.03 -7.85 -4.88
C ALA A 204 12.24 -6.56 -4.59
N CYS A 205 12.47 -5.95 -3.43
CA CYS A 205 11.75 -4.75 -3.00
C CYS A 205 12.16 -3.53 -3.84
N LEU A 206 11.23 -3.00 -4.63
CA LEU A 206 11.43 -1.72 -5.31
C LEU A 206 11.40 -0.60 -4.27
N PHE A 207 10.30 -0.47 -3.52
CA PHE A 207 10.18 0.38 -2.34
C PHE A 207 9.17 -0.18 -1.34
N ALA A 208 9.32 0.18 -0.06
CA ALA A 208 8.38 -0.14 1.01
C ALA A 208 8.17 1.06 1.93
N LEU A 209 6.90 1.45 2.11
CA LEU A 209 6.47 2.64 2.84
C LEU A 209 5.36 2.31 3.85
N THR A 210 5.47 2.83 5.07
CA THR A 210 4.44 2.73 6.11
C THR A 210 3.87 4.11 6.46
N LEU A 211 2.54 4.25 6.43
CA LEU A 211 1.81 5.42 6.94
C LEU A 211 0.90 4.98 8.08
N THR A 212 0.97 5.65 9.23
CA THR A 212 0.02 5.46 10.34
C THR A 212 -0.59 6.81 10.69
N GLN A 213 -1.92 6.91 10.63
CA GLN A 213 -2.64 8.16 10.90
C GLN A 213 -4.01 7.92 11.53
N TRP A 214 -4.51 8.91 12.27
CA TRP A 214 -5.90 8.92 12.71
C TRP A 214 -6.83 9.27 11.54
N LEU A 215 -7.87 8.46 11.34
CA LEU A 215 -8.95 8.72 10.42
C LEU A 215 -10.26 8.81 11.21
N GLY A 216 -10.78 10.03 11.34
CA GLY A 216 -12.13 10.27 11.82
C GLY A 216 -13.08 10.38 10.63
N GLY A 217 -14.06 9.47 10.52
CA GLY A 217 -15.21 9.59 9.62
C GLY A 217 -15.93 10.95 9.77
N GLU A 218 -16.61 11.42 8.73
CA GLU A 218 -17.24 12.76 8.77
C GLU A 218 -18.29 12.88 9.89
N ASP A 219 -18.03 13.81 10.81
CA ASP A 219 -18.95 14.20 11.88
C ASP A 219 -20.07 15.11 11.36
N GLY A 220 -20.99 14.50 10.58
CA GLY A 220 -22.34 15.02 10.30
C GLY A 220 -22.45 16.23 9.37
N TRP A 221 -22.90 15.98 8.13
CA TRP A 221 -23.55 16.96 7.26
C TRP A 221 -25.07 16.71 7.23
#